data_AF-A0A7X6YPM9-F1
#
_entry.id   AF-A0A7X6YPM9-F1
#
_cell.length_a   1.000
_cell.length_b   1.000
_cell.length_c   1.000
_cell.angle_alpha   90.00
_cell.angle_beta   90.00
_cell.angle_gamma   90.00
#
_symmetry.space_group_name_H-M   'P 1'
#
loop_
_entity.id
_entity.type
_entity.pdbx_description
1 polymer ?
#
loop_
_entity_poly.entity_id
_entity_poly.type
_entity_poly.pdbx_seq_one_letter_code
_entity_poly.pdbx_strand_id
1 'polypeptide(L)'
;MKNILIKIKDNLKLKNNQKGVTLIALVITIVLMLILTITINVNVDQYGEQKLKTNYESDMSRLEQAISQYFAREKELPIINKYINVVMLTGIKNVNDNNNYYVIDLEKIDVKLNYGKDFDIIKSRSRAEEISDLSDVYIINEQSHTIYYPKGVNYRGKIHYLSDNVYSNIDI
;
A
#
# COMPACT_ATOMS: atom_id res chain seq x y z
N MET A 1 43.50 20.69 -60.51
CA MET A 1 42.64 21.87 -60.18
C MET A 1 41.23 21.47 -59.72
N LYS A 2 40.54 20.50 -60.35
CA LYS A 2 39.20 20.00 -59.94
C LYS A 2 39.08 19.52 -58.48
N ASN A 3 40.08 18.83 -57.94
CA ASN A 3 40.03 18.25 -56.59
C ASN A 3 40.08 19.30 -55.45
N ILE A 4 40.66 20.47 -55.71
CA ILE A 4 40.73 21.56 -54.72
C ILE A 4 39.35 22.25 -54.62
N LEU A 5 38.69 22.47 -55.76
CA LEU A 5 37.35 23.04 -55.81
C LEU A 5 36.30 22.15 -55.12
N ILE A 6 36.40 20.82 -55.25
CA ILE A 6 35.50 19.87 -54.56
C ILE A 6 35.70 19.95 -53.04
N LYS A 7 36.96 19.92 -52.57
CA LYS A 7 37.28 20.03 -51.14
C LYS A 7 36.81 21.34 -50.50
N ILE A 8 36.88 22.45 -51.23
CA ILE A 8 36.37 23.76 -50.76
C ILE A 8 34.84 23.76 -50.69
N LYS A 9 34.16 23.14 -51.67
CA LYS A 9 32.69 23.04 -51.72
C LYS A 9 32.13 22.15 -50.61
N ASP A 10 32.85 21.08 -50.27
CA ASP A 10 32.47 20.17 -49.17
C ASP A 10 32.71 20.80 -47.79
N ASN A 11 33.79 21.58 -47.62
CA ASN A 11 34.03 22.35 -46.39
C ASN A 11 33.03 23.52 -46.20
N LEU A 12 32.52 24.12 -47.28
CA LEU A 12 31.47 25.14 -47.22
C LEU A 12 30.11 24.56 -46.85
N LYS A 13 29.81 23.30 -47.21
CA LYS A 13 28.57 22.61 -46.79
C LYS A 13 28.57 22.20 -45.31
N LEU A 14 29.74 22.11 -44.68
CA LEU A 14 29.89 21.69 -43.28
C LEU A 14 29.90 22.86 -42.27
N LYS A 15 29.84 24.11 -42.75
CA LYS A 15 29.83 25.28 -41.88
C LYS A 15 28.40 25.58 -41.39
N ASN A 16 28.17 25.17 -40.15
CA ASN A 16 27.26 25.78 -39.16
C ASN A 16 25.76 25.44 -39.26
N ASN A 17 25.39 24.27 -38.74
CA ASN A 17 24.02 23.99 -38.28
C ASN A 17 23.90 23.87 -36.75
N GLN A 18 24.81 24.51 -36.00
CA GLN A 18 24.69 24.64 -34.55
C GLN A 18 23.58 25.64 -34.24
N LYS A 19 22.34 25.15 -34.10
CA LYS A 19 21.22 25.95 -33.58
C LYS A 19 21.47 26.20 -32.09
N GLY A 20 22.14 27.31 -31.78
CA GLY A 20 22.32 27.76 -30.40
C GLY A 20 20.98 28.18 -29.79
N VAL A 21 20.74 27.79 -28.54
CA VAL A 21 19.60 28.29 -27.76
C VAL A 21 19.91 29.73 -27.37
N THR A 22 19.02 30.66 -27.72
CA THR A 22 19.16 32.06 -27.29
C THR A 22 18.85 32.19 -25.81
N LEU A 23 19.48 33.14 -25.13
CA LEU A 23 19.24 33.41 -23.70
C LEU A 23 17.73 33.65 -23.43
N ILE A 24 17.04 34.30 -24.37
CA ILE A 24 15.60 34.54 -24.31
C ILE A 24 14.81 33.23 -24.36
N ALA A 25 15.16 32.30 -25.26
CA ALA A 25 14.52 30.99 -25.31
C ALA A 25 14.73 30.20 -24.02
N LEU A 26 15.92 30.30 -23.41
CA LEU A 26 16.21 29.66 -22.12
C LEU A 26 15.35 30.24 -20.99
N VAL A 27 15.21 31.57 -20.91
CA VAL A 27 14.39 32.24 -19.89
C VAL A 27 12.92 31.84 -20.01
N ILE A 28 12.37 31.85 -21.23
CA ILE A 28 10.98 31.42 -21.49
C ILE A 28 10.79 29.95 -21.06
N THR A 29 11.75 29.08 -21.36
CA THR A 29 11.70 27.65 -20.99
C THR A 29 11.67 27.46 -19.46
N ILE A 30 12.48 28.22 -18.72
CA ILE A 30 12.50 28.16 -17.25
C ILE A 30 11.17 28.63 -16.66
N VAL A 31 10.61 29.73 -17.15
CA VAL A 31 9.30 30.24 -16.70
C VAL A 31 8.20 29.19 -16.93
N LEU A 32 8.19 28.54 -18.09
CA LEU A 32 7.25 27.46 -18.39
C LEU A 32 7.44 26.26 -17.46
N MET A 33 8.68 25.85 -17.19
CA MET A 33 8.96 24.76 -16.25
C MET A 33 8.49 25.08 -14.81
N LEU A 34 8.65 26.32 -14.34
CA LEU A 34 8.19 26.73 -13.01
C LEU A 34 6.67 26.63 -12.87
N ILE A 35 5.91 27.07 -13.88
CA ILE A 35 4.44 27.00 -13.88
C ILE A 35 3.97 25.53 -13.86
N LEU A 36 4.61 24.65 -14.63
CA LEU A 36 4.30 23.21 -14.67
C LEU A 36 4.65 22.49 -13.36
N THR A 37 5.70 22.93 -12.66
CA THR A 37 6.14 22.29 -11.41
C THR A 37 5.18 22.55 -10.25
N ILE A 38 4.55 23.73 -10.20
CA ILE A 38 3.59 24.10 -9.14
C ILE A 38 2.33 23.20 -9.16
N THR A 39 1.88 22.78 -10.34
CA THR A 39 0.65 21.96 -10.51
C THR A 39 0.83 20.50 -10.07
N ILE A 40 2.06 20.00 -10.04
CA ILE A 40 2.36 18.60 -9.68
C ILE A 40 2.33 18.42 -8.15
N ASN A 41 2.89 19.36 -7.38
CA ASN A 41 3.17 19.15 -5.96
C ASN A 41 1.94 18.99 -5.05
N VAL A 42 0.79 19.59 -5.37
CA VAL A 42 -0.43 19.49 -4.52
C VAL A 42 -1.16 18.14 -4.59
N ASN A 43 -0.86 17.30 -5.59
CA ASN A 43 -1.59 16.04 -5.79
C ASN A 43 -0.77 14.78 -5.47
N VAL A 44 0.57 14.85 -5.43
CA VAL A 44 1.41 13.64 -5.25
C VAL A 44 1.19 12.96 -3.90
N ASP A 45 1.06 13.74 -2.81
CA ASP A 45 0.81 13.19 -1.47
C ASP A 45 -0.56 12.48 -1.40
N GLN A 46 -1.57 13.06 -2.05
CA GLN A 46 -2.91 12.47 -2.14
C GLN A 46 -2.92 11.18 -2.96
N TYR A 47 -2.14 11.08 -4.04
CA TYR A 47 -1.98 9.84 -4.80
C TYR A 47 -1.26 8.76 -3.99
N GLY A 48 -0.27 9.14 -3.18
CA GLY A 48 0.42 8.25 -2.25
C GLY A 48 -0.52 7.66 -1.21
N GLU A 49 -1.25 8.52 -0.49
CA GLU A 49 -2.25 8.11 0.51
C GLU A 49 -3.37 7.26 -0.10
N GLN A 50 -3.87 7.63 -1.28
CA GLN A 50 -4.90 6.88 -1.99
C GLN A 50 -4.41 5.46 -2.34
N LYS A 51 -3.17 5.33 -2.81
CA LYS A 51 -2.58 4.02 -3.11
C LYS A 51 -2.47 3.16 -1.84
N LEU A 52 -2.06 3.75 -0.72
CA LEU A 52 -1.98 3.04 0.56
C LEU A 52 -3.37 2.54 1.00
N LYS A 53 -4.39 3.40 0.94
CA LYS A 53 -5.78 3.02 1.25
C LYS A 53 -6.29 1.91 0.33
N THR A 54 -6.10 2.02 -0.98
CA THR A 54 -6.56 1.01 -1.95
C THR A 54 -5.84 -0.33 -1.77
N ASN A 55 -4.54 -0.32 -1.47
CA ASN A 55 -3.80 -1.54 -1.15
C ASN A 55 -4.36 -2.23 0.09
N TYR A 56 -4.69 -1.44 1.12
CA TYR A 56 -5.26 -1.92 2.37
C TYR A 56 -6.66 -2.53 2.18
N GLU A 57 -7.54 -1.85 1.45
CA GLU A 57 -8.88 -2.36 1.11
C GLU A 57 -8.78 -3.65 0.28
N SER A 58 -7.84 -3.70 -0.67
CA SER A 58 -7.58 -4.91 -1.44
C SER A 58 -7.11 -6.07 -0.57
N ASP A 59 -6.27 -5.82 0.44
CA ASP A 59 -5.81 -6.85 1.35
C ASP A 59 -6.96 -7.38 2.20
N MET A 60 -7.79 -6.49 2.76
CA MET A 60 -8.97 -6.87 3.54
C MET A 60 -9.94 -7.74 2.73
N SER A 61 -10.29 -7.31 1.51
CA SER A 61 -11.20 -8.08 0.65
C SER A 61 -10.65 -9.46 0.30
N ARG A 62 -9.35 -9.57 0.01
CA ARG A 62 -8.70 -10.86 -0.28
C ARG A 62 -8.66 -11.78 0.93
N LEU A 63 -8.37 -11.22 2.11
CA LEU A 63 -8.38 -11.98 3.37
C LEU A 63 -9.78 -12.48 3.70
N GLU A 64 -10.79 -11.63 3.64
CA GLU A 64 -12.21 -12.00 3.85
C GLU A 64 -12.60 -13.16 2.94
N GLN A 65 -12.27 -13.06 1.65
CA GLN A 65 -12.54 -14.13 0.68
C GLN A 65 -11.79 -15.43 1.00
N ALA A 66 -10.48 -15.35 1.25
CA ALA A 66 -9.65 -16.52 1.49
C ALA A 66 -10.01 -17.25 2.79
N ILE A 67 -10.29 -16.49 3.86
CA ILE A 67 -10.71 -17.04 5.16
C ILE A 67 -12.10 -17.67 5.05
N SER A 68 -13.05 -17.01 4.38
CA SER A 68 -14.39 -17.57 4.16
C SER A 68 -14.32 -18.91 3.42
N GLN A 69 -13.48 -19.01 2.39
CA GLN A 69 -13.26 -20.26 1.65
C GLN A 69 -12.59 -21.32 2.52
N TYR A 70 -11.57 -20.95 3.32
CA TYR A 70 -10.90 -21.87 4.23
C TYR A 70 -11.88 -22.42 5.29
N PHE A 71 -12.61 -21.53 5.96
CA PHE A 71 -13.59 -21.90 6.98
C PHE A 71 -14.71 -22.78 6.42
N ALA A 72 -15.17 -22.51 5.19
CA ALA A 72 -16.17 -23.35 4.54
C ALA A 72 -15.70 -24.81 4.36
N ARG A 73 -14.40 -25.01 4.08
CA ARG A 73 -13.78 -26.34 3.90
C ARG A 73 -13.42 -27.01 5.21
N GLU A 74 -12.64 -26.34 6.05
CA GLU A 74 -12.01 -26.92 7.23
C GLU A 74 -12.87 -26.81 8.50
N LYS A 75 -13.90 -25.95 8.49
CA LYS A 75 -14.73 -25.59 9.66
C LYS A 75 -13.93 -24.98 10.83
N GLU A 76 -12.72 -24.51 10.55
CA GLU A 76 -11.82 -23.86 11.50
C GLU A 76 -11.28 -22.55 10.90
N LEU A 77 -10.88 -21.62 11.76
CA LEU A 77 -10.23 -20.38 11.31
C LEU A 77 -8.73 -20.63 11.06
N PRO A 78 -8.13 -19.98 10.03
CA PRO A 78 -6.71 -20.05 9.78
C PRO A 78 -5.99 -19.11 10.76
N ILE A 79 -5.80 -19.55 12.01
CA ILE A 79 -5.19 -18.77 13.09
C ILE A 79 -3.91 -19.42 13.63
N ILE A 80 -3.03 -18.59 14.19
CA ILE A 80 -1.79 -19.00 14.87
C ILE A 80 -1.76 -18.51 16.34
N ASN A 81 -1.01 -17.46 16.65
CA ASN A 81 -0.83 -16.94 18.00
C ASN A 81 -2.02 -16.07 18.42
N LYS A 82 -2.34 -16.10 19.72
CA LYS A 82 -3.28 -15.15 20.33
C LYS A 82 -2.66 -13.75 20.33
N TYR A 83 -3.48 -12.75 20.04
CA TYR A 83 -3.08 -11.35 19.97
C TYR A 83 -3.76 -10.56 21.10
N ILE A 84 -2.95 -9.96 21.98
CA ILE A 84 -3.44 -9.38 23.25
C ILE A 84 -3.53 -7.85 23.16
N ASN A 85 -2.62 -7.21 22.44
CA ASN A 85 -2.57 -5.75 22.33
C ASN A 85 -3.67 -5.19 21.42
N VAL A 86 -4.91 -5.12 21.93
CA VAL A 86 -6.10 -4.67 21.19
C VAL A 86 -6.59 -3.28 21.60
N VAL A 87 -5.74 -2.48 22.24
CA VAL A 87 -6.11 -1.15 22.78
C VAL A 87 -6.64 -0.22 21.67
N MET A 88 -6.09 -0.30 20.46
CA MET A 88 -6.53 0.47 19.28
C MET A 88 -7.96 0.16 18.83
N LEU A 89 -8.53 -0.98 19.24
CA LEU A 89 -9.90 -1.37 18.89
C LEU A 89 -10.94 -0.67 19.78
N THR A 90 -10.51 0.04 20.82
CA THR A 90 -11.42 0.77 21.72
C THR A 90 -12.27 1.76 20.94
N GLY A 91 -13.59 1.58 20.95
CA GLY A 91 -14.55 2.44 20.24
C GLY A 91 -14.76 2.11 18.75
N ILE A 92 -14.03 1.14 18.18
CA ILE A 92 -14.18 0.68 16.79
C ILE A 92 -14.36 -0.85 16.66
N LYS A 93 -14.23 -1.59 17.77
CA LYS A 93 -14.49 -3.01 17.88
C LYS A 93 -15.90 -3.33 17.35
N ASN A 94 -16.03 -4.41 16.58
CA ASN A 94 -17.33 -4.88 16.13
C ASN A 94 -18.14 -5.30 17.36
N VAL A 95 -19.40 -4.88 17.40
CA VAL A 95 -20.32 -5.16 18.51
C VAL A 95 -20.50 -6.66 18.78
N ASN A 96 -20.31 -7.50 17.76
CA ASN A 96 -20.42 -8.96 17.84
C ASN A 96 -19.09 -9.66 18.20
N ASP A 97 -18.00 -8.92 18.43
CA ASP A 97 -16.71 -9.49 18.79
C ASP A 97 -16.67 -9.94 20.25
N ASN A 98 -16.10 -11.12 20.49
CA ASN A 98 -15.64 -11.50 21.83
C ASN A 98 -14.30 -10.81 22.16
N ASN A 99 -13.60 -11.29 23.20
CA ASN A 99 -12.28 -10.76 23.60
C ASN A 99 -11.11 -11.63 23.11
N ASN A 100 -11.35 -12.54 22.17
CA ASN A 100 -10.34 -13.44 21.63
C ASN A 100 -9.99 -13.01 20.20
N TYR A 101 -8.76 -12.54 20.04
CA TYR A 101 -8.20 -12.15 18.76
C TYR A 101 -6.96 -12.99 18.50
N TYR A 102 -6.77 -13.37 17.25
CA TYR A 102 -5.64 -14.20 16.84
C TYR A 102 -5.04 -13.65 15.55
N VAL A 103 -3.72 -13.81 15.38
CA VAL A 103 -3.10 -13.53 14.09
C VAL A 103 -3.54 -14.56 13.07
N ILE A 104 -3.83 -14.09 11.86
CA ILE A 104 -4.20 -14.92 10.72
C ILE A 104 -2.96 -15.67 10.23
N ASP A 105 -3.09 -16.97 10.12
CA ASP A 105 -2.10 -17.88 9.57
C ASP A 105 -2.12 -17.83 8.02
N LEU A 106 -1.25 -17.01 7.43
CA LEU A 106 -1.14 -16.90 5.98
C LEU A 106 -0.50 -18.14 5.32
N GLU A 107 -0.01 -19.14 6.06
CA GLU A 107 0.46 -20.40 5.47
C GLU A 107 -0.69 -21.35 5.14
N LYS A 108 -1.84 -21.17 5.80
CA LYS A 108 -3.06 -21.96 5.60
C LYS A 108 -3.94 -21.43 4.45
N ILE A 109 -3.69 -20.21 3.98
CA ILE A 109 -4.47 -19.54 2.94
C ILE A 109 -3.57 -18.98 1.84
N ASP A 110 -3.91 -19.21 0.58
CA ASP A 110 -3.17 -18.63 -0.53
C ASP A 110 -3.63 -17.20 -0.79
N VAL A 111 -2.90 -16.22 -0.25
CA VAL A 111 -3.22 -14.79 -0.38
C VAL A 111 -1.96 -13.95 -0.59
N LYS A 112 -2.07 -12.96 -1.47
CA LYS A 112 -1.01 -11.96 -1.70
C LYS A 112 -1.44 -10.62 -1.13
N LEU A 113 -0.72 -10.17 -0.10
CA LEU A 113 -0.99 -8.94 0.64
C LEU A 113 0.08 -7.88 0.36
N ASN A 114 -0.33 -6.62 0.47
CA ASN A 114 0.53 -5.45 0.41
C ASN A 114 1.16 -5.15 1.78
N TYR A 115 0.40 -5.32 2.86
CA TYR A 115 0.84 -5.18 4.26
C TYR A 115 0.96 -6.54 4.95
N GLY A 116 1.23 -6.56 6.26
CA GLY A 116 1.37 -7.79 7.05
C GLY A 116 2.81 -8.32 7.11
N LYS A 117 3.82 -7.44 7.01
CA LYS A 117 5.23 -7.84 6.85
C LYS A 117 5.82 -8.54 8.08
N ASP A 118 5.27 -8.29 9.26
CA ASP A 118 5.73 -8.94 10.49
C ASP A 118 5.31 -10.43 10.53
N PHE A 119 4.45 -10.90 9.63
CA PHE A 119 4.10 -12.32 9.54
C PHE A 119 5.32 -13.22 9.30
N ASP A 120 6.29 -12.78 8.50
CA ASP A 120 7.51 -13.57 8.26
C ASP A 120 8.36 -13.72 9.53
N ILE A 121 8.27 -12.76 10.46
CA ILE A 121 8.88 -12.87 11.79
C ILE A 121 8.13 -13.90 12.62
N ILE A 122 6.78 -13.90 12.57
CA ILE A 122 5.97 -14.85 13.34
C ILE A 122 6.21 -16.30 12.91
N LYS A 123 6.42 -16.56 11.61
CA LYS A 123 6.80 -17.90 11.12
C LYS A 123 8.03 -18.47 11.83
N SER A 124 8.96 -17.60 12.21
CA SER A 124 10.21 -17.98 12.87
C SER A 124 10.11 -18.07 14.39
N ARG A 125 9.02 -17.55 14.99
CA ARG A 125 8.76 -17.57 16.44
C ARG A 125 7.90 -18.79 16.83
N SER A 126 7.98 -19.18 18.10
CA SER A 126 7.11 -20.24 18.61
C SER A 126 5.64 -19.79 18.65
N ARG A 127 4.71 -20.73 18.43
CA ARG A 127 3.25 -20.49 18.52
C ARG A 127 2.77 -20.13 19.93
N ALA A 128 3.59 -20.38 20.95
CA ALA A 128 3.30 -20.04 22.34
C ALA A 128 3.89 -18.68 22.77
N GLU A 129 4.69 -18.04 21.93
CA GLU A 129 5.24 -16.72 22.23
C GLU A 129 4.18 -15.64 22.10
N GLU A 130 4.28 -14.64 22.99
CA GLU A 130 3.54 -13.40 22.85
C GLU A 130 4.09 -12.61 21.67
N ILE A 131 3.21 -12.22 20.76
CA ILE A 131 3.54 -11.48 19.52
C ILE A 131 2.91 -10.09 19.49
N SER A 132 2.43 -9.62 20.65
CA SER A 132 1.75 -8.33 20.82
C SER A 132 2.64 -7.12 20.49
N ASP A 133 3.95 -7.33 20.37
CA ASP A 133 4.95 -6.36 19.91
C ASP A 133 4.89 -6.10 18.40
N LEU A 134 4.35 -7.05 17.64
CA LEU A 134 4.25 -6.99 16.18
C LEU A 134 2.91 -6.41 15.76
N SER A 135 2.93 -5.29 15.06
CA SER A 135 1.72 -4.58 14.66
C SER A 135 1.43 -4.68 13.16
N ASP A 136 2.43 -4.96 12.32
CA ASP A 136 2.28 -5.14 10.88
C ASP A 136 1.84 -6.59 10.57
N VAL A 137 0.67 -6.96 11.11
CA VAL A 137 0.04 -8.28 10.99
C VAL A 137 -1.45 -8.12 10.82
N TYR A 138 -2.15 -9.13 10.32
CA TYR A 138 -3.62 -9.12 10.34
C TYR A 138 -4.12 -10.04 11.44
N ILE A 139 -5.11 -9.58 12.19
CA ILE A 139 -5.76 -10.33 13.27
C ILE A 139 -7.23 -10.54 12.94
N ILE A 140 -7.82 -11.59 13.51
CA ILE A 140 -9.23 -11.93 13.35
C ILE A 140 -9.87 -12.20 14.71
N ASN A 141 -11.11 -11.75 14.89
CA ASN A 141 -11.92 -12.12 16.04
C ASN A 141 -12.51 -13.52 15.86
N GLU A 142 -12.43 -14.33 16.91
CA GLU A 142 -12.90 -15.72 16.89
C GLU A 142 -14.41 -15.87 16.68
N GLN A 143 -15.23 -14.95 17.21
CA GLN A 143 -16.69 -15.07 17.17
C GLN A 143 -17.29 -14.46 15.91
N SER A 144 -16.92 -13.22 15.59
CA SER A 144 -17.52 -12.49 14.47
C SER A 144 -16.80 -12.72 13.14
N HIS A 145 -15.61 -13.31 13.18
CA HIS A 145 -14.66 -13.40 12.06
C HIS A 145 -14.23 -12.04 11.49
N THR A 146 -14.40 -10.96 12.26
CA THR A 146 -13.98 -9.61 11.83
C THR A 146 -12.46 -9.51 11.81
N ILE A 147 -11.94 -8.99 10.70
CA ILE A 147 -10.52 -8.82 10.47
C ILE A 147 -10.10 -7.38 10.83
N TYR A 148 -8.96 -7.28 11.51
CA TYR A 148 -8.34 -6.04 11.90
C TYR A 148 -6.86 -6.01 11.48
N TYR A 149 -6.33 -4.81 11.29
CA TYR A 149 -4.93 -4.54 11.01
C TYR A 149 -4.37 -3.60 12.09
N PRO A 150 -3.73 -4.12 13.16
CA PRO A 150 -3.21 -3.37 14.29
C PRO A 150 -2.38 -2.13 13.98
N LYS A 151 -1.50 -2.20 12.99
CA LYS A 151 -0.68 -1.03 12.56
C LYS A 151 -1.51 0.08 11.92
N GLY A 152 -2.65 -0.29 11.33
CA GLY A 152 -3.57 0.61 10.65
C GLY A 152 -2.98 1.28 9.41
N VAL A 153 -3.84 1.92 8.63
CA VAL A 153 -3.42 2.75 7.48
C VAL A 153 -3.97 4.15 7.62
N ASN A 154 -3.07 5.14 7.57
CA ASN A 154 -3.45 6.55 7.57
C ASN A 154 -3.95 6.96 6.19
N TYR A 155 -5.15 7.51 6.15
CA TYR A 155 -5.74 8.10 4.96
C TYR A 155 -6.47 9.38 5.37
N ARG A 156 -6.11 10.52 4.77
CA ARG A 156 -6.73 11.84 5.07
C ARG A 156 -6.73 12.20 6.57
N GLY A 157 -5.66 11.84 7.28
CA GLY A 157 -5.50 12.13 8.71
C GLY A 157 -6.28 11.22 9.66
N LYS A 158 -6.93 10.17 9.15
CA LYS A 158 -7.59 9.14 9.96
C LYS A 158 -6.89 7.80 9.79
N ILE A 159 -6.63 7.10 10.89
CA ILE A 159 -6.10 5.74 10.85
C ILE A 159 -7.26 4.75 10.75
N HIS A 160 -7.21 3.88 9.75
CA HIS A 160 -8.16 2.80 9.54
C HIS A 160 -7.55 1.47 10.00
N TYR A 161 -8.24 0.77 10.90
CA TYR A 161 -7.81 -0.53 11.45
C TYR A 161 -8.70 -1.70 11.03
N LEU A 162 -9.88 -1.43 10.46
CA LEU A 162 -10.82 -2.40 9.92
C LEU A 162 -11.41 -1.91 8.60
N SER A 163 -12.06 -2.79 7.85
CA SER A 163 -12.86 -2.41 6.67
C SER A 163 -13.99 -1.46 7.09
N ASP A 164 -14.39 -0.53 6.23
CA ASP A 164 -15.47 0.44 6.51
C ASP A 164 -16.89 -0.21 6.52
N ASN A 165 -16.97 -1.52 6.75
CA ASN A 165 -18.22 -2.27 6.86
C ASN A 165 -18.99 -1.86 8.12
N VAL A 166 -20.29 -1.59 7.95
CA VAL A 166 -21.20 -1.28 9.07
C VAL A 166 -21.63 -2.60 9.70
N TYR A 167 -21.14 -2.89 10.90
CA TYR A 167 -21.59 -4.04 11.68
C TYR A 167 -22.80 -3.66 12.54
N SER A 168 -23.93 -4.32 12.30
CA SER A 168 -25.12 -4.21 13.14
C SER A 168 -25.12 -5.26 14.24
N ASN A 169 -25.74 -4.96 15.39
CA ASN A 169 -26.09 -5.98 16.38
C ASN A 169 -26.97 -7.03 15.69
N ILE A 170 -26.59 -8.29 15.83
CA ILE A 170 -27.47 -9.41 15.49
C ILE A 170 -28.06 -9.87 16.82
N ASP A 171 -29.29 -9.48 17.11
CA ASP A 171 -30.03 -10.07 18.23
C ASP A 171 -30.30 -11.54 17.86
N ILE A 172 -29.67 -12.49 18.57
CA ILE A 172 -29.88 -13.94 18.45
C ILE A 172 -30.86 -14.39 19.53
#